data_AF-A0A172UTT5-F1
#
_entry.id   AF-A0A172UTT5-F1
#
_cell.length_a   1.000
_cell.length_b   1.000
_cell.length_c   1.000
_cell.angle_alpha   90.00
_cell.angle_beta   90.00
_cell.angle_gamma   90.00
#
_symmetry.space_group_name_H-M   'P 1'
#
loop_
_entity.id
_entity.type
_entity.pdbx_description
1 polymer ?
#
loop_
_entity_poly.entity_id
_entity_poly.type
_entity_poly.pdbx_seq_one_letter_code
_entity_poly.pdbx_strand_id
1 'polypeptide(L)'
;MRTLEHRRNSFKQALNEVRDLWQSPDSEQARNARQAAEAALQDWLTEHPGVAVHSHGGSMPEQWRGNVDGHSFYFRERHDDWHIEIDLRPTGHFSEVLNGHNIDGRTQTRRQAVQQGDIIATGTIDAEGYGTTVVQRAQFIVTTIRDHPKRTSCTHHADKLDAITAALGASVDWCPTCGIRLPAR
;
A
#
# COMPACT_ATOMS: atom_id res chain seq x y z
N MET A 1 -3.29 38.21 -32.26
CA MET A 1 -2.06 38.03 -31.45
C MET A 1 -2.36 38.45 -30.02
N ARG A 2 -2.37 37.53 -29.03
CA ARG A 2 -2.64 37.89 -27.62
C ARG A 2 -1.43 38.61 -27.02
N THR A 3 -1.64 39.83 -26.53
CA THR A 3 -0.60 40.64 -25.88
C THR A 3 -0.12 39.96 -24.59
N LEU A 4 1.12 40.27 -24.19
CA LEU A 4 1.75 39.74 -22.98
C LEU A 4 0.92 40.08 -21.72
N GLU A 5 0.31 41.26 -21.72
CA GLU A 5 -0.56 41.74 -20.65
C GLU A 5 -1.88 40.95 -20.54
N HIS A 6 -2.50 40.60 -21.68
CA HIS A 6 -3.68 39.75 -21.70
C HIS A 6 -3.39 38.36 -21.13
N ARG A 7 -2.23 37.76 -21.44
CA ARG A 7 -1.82 36.47 -20.86
C ARG A 7 -1.60 36.57 -19.35
N ARG A 8 -0.97 37.64 -18.87
CA ARG A 8 -0.72 37.86 -17.44
C ARG A 8 -2.03 38.01 -16.66
N ASN A 9 -3.02 38.71 -17.23
CA ASN A 9 -4.32 38.90 -16.60
C ASN A 9 -5.13 37.59 -16.58
N SER A 10 -5.14 36.82 -17.67
CA SER A 10 -5.78 35.50 -17.67
C SER A 10 -5.14 34.53 -16.67
N PHE A 11 -3.82 34.53 -16.53
CA PHE A 11 -3.14 33.69 -15.55
C PHE A 11 -3.46 34.09 -14.10
N LYS A 12 -3.49 35.39 -13.80
CA LYS A 12 -3.91 35.89 -12.49
C LYS A 12 -5.36 35.50 -12.16
N GLN A 13 -6.24 35.59 -13.15
CA GLN A 13 -7.63 35.19 -12.99
C GLN A 13 -7.73 33.69 -12.69
N ALA A 14 -7.03 32.84 -13.44
CA ALA A 14 -6.99 31.40 -13.17
C ALA A 14 -6.44 31.07 -11.76
N LEU A 15 -5.41 31.78 -11.29
CA LEU A 15 -4.90 31.61 -9.93
C LEU A 15 -5.93 32.04 -8.85
N ASN A 16 -6.69 33.11 -9.10
CA ASN A 16 -7.76 33.52 -8.20
C ASN A 16 -8.88 32.48 -8.17
N GLU A 17 -9.31 31.97 -9.32
CA GLU A 17 -10.33 30.92 -9.42
C GLU A 17 -9.91 29.64 -8.69
N VAL A 18 -8.64 29.24 -8.82
CA VAL A 18 -8.07 28.12 -8.05
C VAL A 18 -8.07 28.43 -6.55
N ARG A 19 -7.65 29.62 -6.13
CA ARG A 19 -7.68 30.01 -4.71
C ARG A 19 -9.10 29.98 -4.14
N ASP A 20 -10.06 30.52 -4.88
CA ASP A 20 -11.46 30.57 -4.46
C ASP A 20 -12.03 29.15 -4.33
N LEU A 21 -11.66 28.24 -5.25
CA LEU A 21 -11.95 26.81 -5.13
C LEU A 21 -11.34 26.21 -3.85
N TRP A 22 -10.07 26.47 -3.54
CA TRP A 22 -9.42 25.98 -2.32
C TRP A 22 -10.04 26.52 -1.03
N GLN A 23 -10.62 27.73 -1.07
CA GLN A 23 -11.30 28.37 0.05
C GLN A 23 -12.80 28.06 0.11
N SER A 24 -13.32 27.26 -0.83
CA SER A 24 -14.73 26.88 -0.85
C SER A 24 -15.13 26.01 0.36
N PRO A 25 -16.41 26.04 0.76
CA PRO A 25 -16.95 25.13 1.78
C PRO A 25 -16.71 23.66 1.46
N ASP A 26 -16.78 23.26 0.17
CA ASP A 26 -16.51 21.89 -0.26
C ASP A 26 -15.05 21.47 0.03
N SER A 27 -14.09 22.38 -0.21
CA SER A 27 -12.67 22.15 0.10
C SER A 27 -12.39 22.14 1.61
N GLU A 28 -13.16 22.91 2.39
CA GLU A 28 -13.11 22.83 3.86
C GLU A 28 -13.68 21.49 4.36
N GLN A 29 -14.84 21.08 3.85
CA GLN A 29 -15.46 19.80 4.20
C GLN A 29 -14.56 18.61 3.83
N ALA A 30 -13.94 18.64 2.65
CA ALA A 30 -12.98 17.60 2.23
C ALA A 30 -11.76 17.53 3.16
N ARG A 31 -11.23 18.68 3.59
CA ARG A 31 -10.11 18.73 4.56
C ARG A 31 -10.53 18.18 5.92
N ASN A 32 -11.71 18.56 6.41
CA ASN A 32 -12.24 18.08 7.69
C ASN A 32 -12.49 16.55 7.65
N ALA A 33 -13.07 16.05 6.55
CA ALA A 33 -13.26 14.62 6.35
C ALA A 33 -11.93 13.85 6.33
N ARG A 34 -10.91 14.40 5.65
CA ARG A 34 -9.56 13.82 5.64
C ARG A 34 -8.93 13.82 7.03
N GLN A 35 -9.06 14.89 7.81
CA GLN A 35 -8.55 14.96 9.17
C GLN A 35 -9.24 13.94 10.09
N ALA A 36 -10.57 13.80 9.97
CA ALA A 36 -11.32 12.81 10.72
C ALA A 36 -10.92 11.37 10.36
N ALA A 37 -10.71 11.08 9.07
CA ALA A 37 -10.22 9.79 8.61
C ALA A 37 -8.80 9.48 9.13
N GLU A 38 -7.91 10.49 9.17
CA GLU A 38 -6.57 10.33 9.75
C GLU A 38 -6.65 10.07 11.25
N ALA A 39 -7.48 10.81 12.00
CA ALA A 39 -7.67 10.58 13.43
C ALA A 39 -8.19 9.17 13.71
N ALA A 40 -9.19 8.71 12.96
CA ALA A 40 -9.71 7.35 13.07
C ALA A 40 -8.64 6.28 12.78
N LEU A 41 -7.73 6.53 11.83
CA LEU A 41 -6.60 5.63 11.59
C LEU A 41 -5.64 5.60 12.78
N GLN A 42 -5.32 6.74 13.40
CA GLN A 42 -4.43 6.79 14.56
C GLN A 42 -5.03 6.07 15.78
N ASP A 43 -6.32 6.24 16.02
CA ASP A 43 -7.04 5.52 17.07
C ASP A 43 -6.97 4.00 16.82
N TRP A 44 -7.25 3.57 15.59
CA TRP A 44 -7.16 2.17 15.19
C TRP A 44 -5.74 1.61 15.36
N LEU A 45 -4.70 2.35 14.97
CA LEU A 45 -3.31 1.91 15.12
C LEU A 45 -2.92 1.72 16.59
N THR A 46 -3.46 2.53 17.50
CA THR A 46 -3.22 2.39 18.95
C THR A 46 -3.75 1.06 19.50
N GLU A 47 -4.85 0.57 18.93
CA GLU A 47 -5.46 -0.72 19.29
C GLU A 47 -4.76 -1.93 18.65
N HIS A 48 -3.88 -1.71 17.67
CA HIS A 48 -3.24 -2.77 16.87
C HIS A 48 -1.72 -2.80 17.07
N PRO A 49 -1.24 -3.32 18.22
CA PRO A 49 0.19 -3.47 18.45
C PRO A 49 0.82 -4.34 17.36
N GLY A 50 2.07 -4.01 17.01
CA GLY A 50 2.79 -4.64 15.90
C GLY A 50 2.51 -4.02 14.54
N VAL A 51 1.58 -3.07 14.42
CA VAL A 51 1.30 -2.35 13.18
C VAL A 51 1.86 -0.93 13.25
N ALA A 52 2.61 -0.53 12.22
CA ALA A 52 3.04 0.85 12.01
C ALA A 52 2.76 1.24 10.56
N VAL A 53 2.09 2.38 10.33
CA VAL A 53 1.90 2.95 9.00
C VAL A 53 2.81 4.17 8.88
N HIS A 54 3.77 4.11 7.95
CA HIS A 54 4.75 5.19 7.74
C HIS A 54 4.26 6.23 6.73
N SER A 55 3.50 5.79 5.74
CA SER A 55 2.91 6.65 4.73
C SER A 55 1.70 5.96 4.12
N HIS A 56 0.64 6.72 3.88
CA HIS A 56 -0.52 6.28 3.11
C HIS A 56 -1.08 7.40 2.23
N GLY A 57 -1.90 7.02 1.25
CA GLY A 57 -2.57 7.92 0.32
C GLY A 57 -1.95 7.94 -1.08
N GLY A 58 -2.20 9.03 -1.81
CA GLY A 58 -1.88 9.17 -3.23
C GLY A 58 -3.13 9.50 -4.03
N SER A 59 -3.04 10.46 -4.96
CA SER A 59 -4.18 10.94 -5.75
C SER A 59 -4.55 9.99 -6.90
N MET A 60 -4.29 8.68 -6.76
CA MET A 60 -4.04 7.66 -7.78
C MET A 60 -2.58 7.60 -8.26
N PRO A 61 -1.85 6.50 -7.99
CA PRO A 61 -2.24 5.29 -7.26
C PRO A 61 -2.32 5.50 -5.73
N GLU A 62 -3.30 4.86 -5.06
CA GLU A 62 -3.30 4.74 -3.59
C GLU A 62 -2.15 3.81 -3.19
N GLN A 63 -1.35 4.24 -2.21
CA GLN A 63 -0.15 3.55 -1.78
C GLN A 63 -0.04 3.58 -0.27
N TRP A 64 0.37 2.45 0.31
CA TRP A 64 0.63 2.34 1.74
C TRP A 64 1.98 1.70 1.99
N ARG A 65 2.69 2.19 3.01
CA ARG A 65 3.96 1.65 3.48
C ARG A 65 3.98 1.60 4.99
N GLY A 66 4.58 0.56 5.54
CA GLY A 66 4.66 0.40 6.98
C GLY A 66 5.31 -0.90 7.40
N ASN A 67 5.01 -1.31 8.62
CA ASN A 67 5.38 -2.59 9.19
C ASN A 67 4.18 -3.29 9.82
N VAL A 68 4.14 -4.62 9.70
CA VAL A 68 3.20 -5.50 10.41
C VAL A 68 3.99 -6.65 11.00
N ASP A 69 3.99 -6.75 12.32
CA ASP A 69 4.59 -7.85 13.10
C ASP A 69 6.05 -8.14 12.72
N GLY A 70 6.81 -7.09 12.39
CA GLY A 70 8.23 -7.18 11.99
C GLY A 70 8.48 -7.21 10.49
N HIS A 71 7.45 -7.44 9.67
CA HIS A 71 7.55 -7.42 8.20
C HIS A 71 7.32 -6.01 7.68
N SER A 72 8.24 -5.46 6.88
CA SER A 72 7.94 -4.24 6.12
C SER A 72 6.95 -4.56 5.02
N PHE A 73 6.02 -3.66 4.69
CA PHE A 73 5.05 -3.89 3.64
C PHE A 73 4.91 -2.71 2.69
N TYR A 74 4.49 -3.02 1.46
CA TYR A 74 4.04 -2.07 0.46
C TYR A 74 2.72 -2.54 -0.14
N PHE A 75 1.70 -1.71 -0.07
CA PHE A 75 0.45 -1.91 -0.81
C PHE A 75 0.35 -0.85 -1.90
N ARG A 76 -0.13 -1.24 -3.06
CA ARG A 76 -0.38 -0.34 -4.18
C ARG A 76 -1.64 -0.75 -4.91
N GLU A 77 -2.54 0.21 -5.06
CA GLU A 77 -3.70 0.14 -5.94
C GLU A 77 -3.43 0.94 -7.21
N ARG A 78 -3.66 0.35 -8.38
CA ARG A 78 -3.59 1.04 -9.67
C ARG A 78 -4.56 0.40 -10.65
N HIS A 79 -5.41 1.23 -11.26
CA HIS A 79 -6.39 0.79 -12.27
C HIS A 79 -7.29 -0.31 -11.75
N ASP A 80 -7.83 -0.11 -10.56
CA ASP A 80 -8.71 -1.05 -9.85
C ASP A 80 -8.06 -2.38 -9.42
N ASP A 81 -6.80 -2.62 -9.81
CA ASP A 81 -5.98 -3.74 -9.34
C ASP A 81 -5.12 -3.32 -8.15
N TRP A 82 -4.86 -4.25 -7.23
CA TRP A 82 -3.93 -4.04 -6.14
C TRP A 82 -2.99 -5.23 -5.92
N HIS A 83 -1.86 -4.96 -5.27
CA HIS A 83 -0.98 -5.99 -4.72
C HIS A 83 -0.42 -5.57 -3.37
N ILE A 84 0.01 -6.57 -2.59
CA ILE A 84 0.73 -6.41 -1.32
C ILE A 84 2.07 -7.12 -1.43
N GLU A 85 3.14 -6.38 -1.15
CA GLU A 85 4.49 -6.88 -0.96
C GLU A 85 4.85 -6.86 0.53
N ILE A 86 5.61 -7.85 0.99
CA ILE A 86 6.26 -7.84 2.31
C ILE A 86 7.79 -8.02 2.20
N ASP A 87 8.51 -7.72 3.27
CA ASP A 87 9.96 -7.89 3.39
C ASP A 87 10.73 -7.10 2.31
N LEU A 88 10.35 -5.83 2.19
CA LEU A 88 10.92 -4.87 1.26
C LEU A 88 12.43 -4.76 1.43
N ARG A 89 13.16 -5.04 0.36
CA ARG A 89 14.62 -5.03 0.29
C ARG A 89 15.10 -4.14 -0.85
N PRO A 90 16.22 -3.41 -0.68
CA PRO A 90 16.79 -2.61 -1.77
C PRO A 90 17.12 -3.49 -2.98
N THR A 91 16.72 -3.05 -4.16
CA THR A 91 16.99 -3.76 -5.42
C THR A 91 18.37 -3.45 -6.01
N GLY A 92 19.08 -2.48 -5.43
CA GLY A 92 20.28 -1.89 -6.02
C GLY A 92 20.00 -0.83 -7.10
N HIS A 93 18.74 -0.70 -7.54
CA HIS A 93 18.31 0.37 -8.44
C HIS A 93 17.92 1.62 -7.66
N PHE A 94 18.01 2.77 -8.33
CA PHE A 94 17.63 4.07 -7.79
C PHE A 94 16.69 4.76 -8.76
N SER A 95 15.65 5.40 -8.23
CA SER A 95 14.77 6.30 -8.97
C SER A 95 15.05 7.75 -8.57
N GLU A 96 14.83 8.67 -9.50
CA GLU A 96 14.77 10.09 -9.18
C GLU A 96 13.36 10.45 -8.74
N VAL A 97 13.24 10.96 -7.53
CA VAL A 97 11.98 11.43 -6.95
C VAL A 97 12.02 12.94 -6.88
N LEU A 98 10.96 13.58 -7.36
CA LEU A 98 10.78 15.01 -7.25
C LEU A 98 10.66 15.39 -5.77
N ASN A 99 11.63 16.14 -5.27
CA ASN A 99 11.68 16.63 -3.89
C ASN A 99 11.05 18.03 -3.76
N GLY A 100 10.63 18.62 -4.88
CA GLY A 100 10.00 19.94 -4.97
C GLY A 100 10.76 20.89 -5.90
N HIS A 101 10.41 22.16 -5.82
CA HIS A 101 11.12 23.24 -6.50
C HIS A 101 11.86 24.09 -5.48
N ASN A 102 13.11 24.43 -5.78
CA ASN A 102 13.82 25.48 -5.06
C ASN A 102 13.12 26.82 -5.24
N ILE A 103 13.45 27.78 -4.38
CA ILE A 103 12.93 29.16 -4.44
C ILE A 103 13.28 29.84 -5.78
N ASP A 104 14.36 29.41 -6.45
CA ASP A 104 14.77 29.86 -7.79
C ASP A 104 14.03 29.15 -8.94
N GLY A 105 13.07 28.27 -8.65
CA GLY A 105 12.29 27.51 -9.61
C GLY A 105 12.96 26.25 -10.15
N ARG A 106 14.20 25.93 -9.73
CA ARG A 106 14.85 24.69 -10.16
C ARG A 106 14.24 23.48 -9.47
N THR A 107 13.89 22.48 -10.28
CA THR A 107 13.43 21.18 -9.83
C THR A 107 14.53 20.49 -9.03
N GLN A 108 14.26 20.18 -7.76
CA GLN A 108 15.15 19.38 -6.94
C GLN A 108 14.71 17.92 -7.05
N THR A 109 15.59 17.05 -7.54
CA THR A 109 15.38 15.60 -7.52
C THR A 109 16.26 14.97 -6.45
N ARG A 110 15.73 13.94 -5.80
CA ARG A 110 16.46 13.10 -4.86
C ARG A 110 16.55 11.69 -5.43
N ARG A 111 17.73 11.08 -5.40
CA ARG A 111 17.87 9.65 -5.66
C ARG A 111 17.32 8.86 -4.47
N GLN A 112 16.36 7.99 -4.74
CA GLN A 112 15.78 7.07 -3.78
C GLN A 112 16.05 5.63 -4.23
N ALA A 113 16.51 4.79 -3.30
CA ALA A 113 16.67 3.37 -3.59
C ALA A 113 15.29 2.74 -3.85
N VAL A 114 15.19 1.99 -4.94
CA VAL A 114 14.00 1.20 -5.26
C VAL A 114 14.01 -0.02 -4.36
N GLN A 115 12.95 -0.19 -3.58
CA GLN A 115 12.73 -1.35 -2.73
C GLN A 115 11.66 -2.24 -3.35
N GLN A 116 11.84 -3.55 -3.23
CA GLN A 116 10.89 -4.56 -3.65
C GLN A 116 10.86 -5.68 -2.63
N GLY A 117 9.67 -6.20 -2.36
CA GLY A 117 9.43 -7.34 -1.50
C GLY A 117 8.87 -8.55 -2.23
N ASP A 118 8.44 -9.53 -1.45
CA ASP A 118 7.73 -10.71 -1.94
C ASP A 118 6.23 -10.37 -2.05
N ILE A 119 5.65 -10.55 -3.24
CA ILE A 119 4.21 -10.34 -3.45
C ILE A 119 3.45 -11.48 -2.79
N ILE A 120 2.64 -11.16 -1.78
CA ILE A 120 1.89 -12.14 -0.99
C ILE A 120 0.43 -12.26 -1.40
N ALA A 121 -0.10 -11.23 -2.05
CA ALA A 121 -1.49 -11.16 -2.50
C ALA A 121 -1.67 -10.14 -3.62
N THR A 122 -2.61 -10.44 -4.51
CA THR A 122 -3.10 -9.55 -5.58
C THR A 122 -4.61 -9.66 -5.67
N GLY A 123 -5.29 -8.62 -6.13
CA GLY A 123 -6.72 -8.67 -6.39
C GLY A 123 -7.25 -7.37 -6.97
N THR A 124 -8.56 -7.21 -6.97
CA THR A 124 -9.24 -6.00 -7.42
C THR A 124 -9.90 -5.27 -6.26
N ILE A 125 -10.29 -4.01 -6.46
CA ILE A 125 -11.04 -3.23 -5.46
C ILE A 125 -12.38 -3.86 -5.05
N ASP A 126 -12.87 -4.84 -5.82
CA ASP A 126 -14.09 -5.60 -5.52
C ASP A 126 -13.85 -6.76 -4.54
N ALA A 127 -12.60 -6.95 -4.07
CA ALA A 127 -12.26 -8.01 -3.13
C ALA A 127 -13.07 -7.87 -1.82
N GLU A 128 -13.51 -9.00 -1.28
CA GLU A 128 -14.20 -9.03 0.01
C GLU A 128 -13.32 -8.41 1.10
N GLY A 129 -13.89 -7.51 1.88
CA GLY A 129 -13.18 -6.82 2.96
C GLY A 129 -12.26 -5.70 2.52
N TYR A 130 -12.17 -5.37 1.22
CA TYR A 130 -11.29 -4.30 0.69
C TYR A 130 -11.51 -2.93 1.35
N GLY A 131 -12.78 -2.64 1.68
CA GLY A 131 -13.16 -1.45 2.43
C GLY A 131 -13.26 -0.17 1.61
N THR A 132 -14.03 0.78 2.12
CA THR A 132 -14.19 2.13 1.54
C THR A 132 -13.66 3.23 2.45
N THR A 133 -13.29 2.91 3.68
CA THR A 133 -12.67 3.85 4.62
C THR A 133 -11.19 3.53 4.82
N VAL A 134 -10.41 4.53 5.25
CA VAL A 134 -8.98 4.39 5.57
C VAL A 134 -8.75 3.29 6.62
N VAL A 135 -9.62 3.20 7.63
CA VAL A 135 -9.52 2.15 8.67
C VAL A 135 -9.81 0.76 8.10
N GLN A 136 -10.86 0.61 7.28
CA GLN A 136 -11.17 -0.67 6.64
C GLN A 136 -10.03 -1.11 5.70
N ARG A 137 -9.43 -0.16 4.97
CA ARG A 137 -8.26 -0.41 4.13
C ARG A 137 -7.06 -0.89 4.97
N ALA A 138 -6.77 -0.21 6.07
CA ALA A 138 -5.70 -0.62 6.99
C ALA A 138 -5.95 -2.04 7.52
N GLN A 139 -7.18 -2.32 7.95
CA GLN A 139 -7.59 -3.63 8.44
C GLN A 139 -7.44 -4.71 7.35
N PHE A 140 -7.84 -4.41 6.11
CA PHE A 140 -7.69 -5.32 4.97
C PHE A 140 -6.22 -5.69 4.72
N ILE A 141 -5.35 -4.69 4.64
CA ILE A 141 -3.91 -4.88 4.41
C ILE A 141 -3.30 -5.70 5.55
N VAL A 142 -3.54 -5.30 6.81
CA VAL A 142 -2.98 -5.97 7.99
C VAL A 142 -3.47 -7.40 8.13
N THR A 143 -4.77 -7.65 7.90
CA THR A 143 -5.33 -9.01 7.93
C THR A 143 -4.69 -9.88 6.86
N THR A 144 -4.54 -9.35 5.64
CA THR A 144 -3.91 -10.08 4.54
C THR A 144 -2.46 -10.46 4.85
N ILE A 145 -1.69 -9.55 5.46
CA ILE A 145 -0.31 -9.82 5.87
C ILE A 145 -0.26 -10.86 7.00
N ARG A 146 -1.11 -10.72 8.03
CA ARG A 146 -1.13 -11.65 9.18
C ARG A 146 -1.59 -13.06 8.81
N ASP A 147 -2.44 -13.19 7.80
CA ASP A 147 -2.94 -14.48 7.35
C ASP A 147 -2.00 -15.17 6.35
N HIS A 148 -1.13 -14.42 5.66
CA HIS A 148 -0.19 -15.00 4.71
C HIS A 148 0.70 -16.10 5.33
N PRO A 149 1.39 -15.89 6.48
CA PRO A 149 2.17 -16.94 7.15
C PRO A 149 1.35 -18.17 7.54
N LYS A 150 0.08 -17.98 7.94
CA LYS A 150 -0.83 -19.08 8.28
C LYS A 150 -1.22 -19.90 7.04
N ARG A 151 -1.25 -19.26 5.87
CA ARG A 151 -1.47 -19.88 4.57
C ARG A 151 -0.20 -20.40 3.90
N THR A 152 0.99 -20.11 4.42
CA THR A 152 2.25 -20.67 3.90
C THR A 152 2.83 -21.75 4.80
N SER A 153 2.42 -21.81 6.07
CA SER A 153 2.71 -22.93 6.98
C SER A 153 1.54 -23.90 7.06
N CYS A 154 1.70 -25.09 6.48
CA CYS A 154 0.71 -26.16 6.64
C CYS A 154 0.86 -26.80 8.03
N THR A 155 -0.10 -26.59 8.93
CA THR A 155 -0.21 -27.33 10.21
C THR A 155 -0.99 -28.63 10.07
N HIS A 156 -1.66 -28.86 8.93
CA HIS A 156 -2.35 -30.11 8.66
C HIS A 156 -1.37 -31.27 8.46
N HIS A 157 -1.60 -32.37 9.19
CA HIS A 157 -0.94 -33.66 8.99
C HIS A 157 0.59 -33.65 9.15
N ALA A 158 1.19 -32.65 9.80
CA ALA A 158 2.63 -32.61 10.05
C ALA A 158 3.15 -33.89 10.74
N ASP A 159 2.33 -34.48 11.61
CA ASP A 159 2.55 -35.76 12.31
C ASP A 159 2.33 -37.00 11.43
N LYS A 160 1.68 -36.86 10.27
CA LYS A 160 1.30 -37.97 9.38
C LYS A 160 2.01 -37.93 8.02
N LEU A 161 2.91 -36.97 7.79
CA LEU A 161 3.66 -36.84 6.52
C LEU A 161 4.45 -38.10 6.16
N ASP A 162 5.05 -38.76 7.15
CA ASP A 162 5.81 -40.00 6.93
C ASP A 162 4.88 -41.14 6.47
N ALA A 163 3.67 -41.24 7.03
CA ALA A 163 2.67 -42.22 6.63
C ALA A 163 2.11 -41.96 5.22
N ILE A 164 1.90 -40.68 4.87
CA ILE A 164 1.43 -40.28 3.53
C ILE A 164 2.52 -40.55 2.49
N THR A 165 3.78 -40.21 2.79
CA THR A 165 4.94 -40.49 1.94
C THR A 165 5.11 -41.98 1.70
N ALA A 166 4.97 -42.80 2.76
CA ALA A 166 5.03 -44.25 2.65
C ALA A 166 3.88 -44.83 1.79
N ALA A 167 2.67 -44.29 1.91
CA ALA A 167 1.52 -44.74 1.13
C ALA A 167 1.63 -44.38 -0.36
N LEU A 168 2.23 -43.23 -0.68
CA LEU A 168 2.39 -42.75 -2.06
C LEU A 168 3.68 -43.23 -2.73
N GLY A 169 4.64 -43.74 -1.97
CA GLY A 169 5.94 -44.20 -2.48
C GLY A 169 6.82 -43.08 -3.05
N ALA A 170 6.52 -41.82 -2.75
CA ALA A 170 7.24 -40.65 -3.22
C ALA A 170 7.23 -39.56 -2.15
N SER A 171 8.32 -38.78 -2.08
CA SER A 171 8.39 -37.61 -1.18
C SER A 171 7.30 -36.62 -1.54
N VAL A 172 6.48 -36.27 -0.56
CA VAL A 172 5.39 -35.33 -0.74
C VAL A 172 5.87 -33.93 -0.38
N ASP A 173 6.04 -33.07 -1.39
CA ASP A 173 6.41 -31.66 -1.22
C ASP A 173 5.19 -30.73 -1.16
N TRP A 174 3.98 -31.27 -0.95
CA TRP A 174 2.73 -30.49 -0.90
C TRP A 174 1.65 -31.13 0.00
N CYS A 175 0.83 -30.34 0.68
CA CYS A 175 -0.23 -30.89 1.53
C CYS A 175 -1.48 -31.31 0.73
N PRO A 176 -1.99 -32.54 0.87
CA PRO A 176 -3.18 -33.00 0.15
C PRO A 176 -4.48 -32.31 0.58
N THR A 177 -4.52 -31.70 1.77
CA THR A 177 -5.71 -31.03 2.31
C THR A 177 -5.83 -29.58 1.86
N CYS A 178 -4.71 -28.86 1.72
CA CYS A 178 -4.71 -27.42 1.43
C CYS A 178 -3.84 -26.99 0.25
N GLY A 179 -3.12 -27.91 -0.41
CA GLY A 179 -2.35 -27.63 -1.62
C GLY A 179 -1.06 -26.81 -1.43
N ILE A 180 -0.71 -26.44 -0.19
CA ILE A 180 0.51 -25.69 0.14
C ILE A 180 1.75 -26.56 -0.07
N ARG A 181 2.81 -25.97 -0.61
CA ARG A 181 4.13 -26.61 -0.72
C ARG A 181 4.77 -26.74 0.66
N LEU A 182 5.15 -27.96 1.04
CA LEU A 182 5.82 -28.24 2.30
C LEU A 182 7.31 -27.92 2.19
N PRO A 183 7.96 -27.40 3.25
CA PRO A 183 9.40 -27.20 3.26
C PRO A 183 10.11 -28.54 3.06
N ALA A 184 11.14 -28.56 2.21
CA ALA A 184 11.98 -29.73 2.04
C ALA A 184 12.62 -30.10 3.38
N ARG A 185 12.49 -31.38 3.78
CA ARG A 185 13.22 -31.94 4.92
C ARG A 185 14.69 -32.13 4.59
#